data_AF-A0A814E8U6-F1
#
_entry.id   AF-A0A814E8U6-F1
#
_cell.length_a   1.000
_cell.length_b   1.000
_cell.length_c   1.000
_cell.angle_alpha   90.00
_cell.angle_beta   90.00
_cell.angle_gamma   90.00
#
_symmetry.space_group_name_H-M   'P 1'
#
loop_
_entity.id
_entity.type
_entity.pdbx_description
1 polymer ?
#
loop_
_entity_poly.entity_id
_entity_poly.type
_entity_poly.pdbx_seq_one_letter_code
_entity_poly.pdbx_strand_id
1 'polypeptide(L)'
;MNSDQLTDEQPVKSHVVRLPDGTILNRYWDPLTTPRPESYPEEEGLRQKAQHNGISTEKFYQHNRAVCESGWDFSSRWLIDTKRVETNHATDIIPVDLNCLLYSLENLLASTYSQKGDWKSSKKFEELAENRKNAIQNFHWNNETQFFMDYDWTRNRSTPAITLAGVYPLFFKLATLEQAAHIHEHLRKSFLQSGGLVTTLERTGEQWDWPNGWAPLQWIAYQGLKNYGFNELAAESIFGKFLLIIDSNKKAIDYFEELYKNSLSNNNNNNRLLNEYETYIITGNLADAYAQNGQYDLILKYAFDCQQVLEKFTETINSVSLNETHYTLVEIYQNQSNNNLTIEHYEKSLLFQNYLFEKYDLSSYYHLEILNNK
;
A
#
# COMPACT_ATOMS: atom_id res chain seq x y z
N MET A 1 -6.81 -17.54 -12.92
CA MET A 1 -7.94 -18.02 -13.76
C MET A 1 -7.90 -17.56 -15.22
N ASN A 2 -6.91 -16.77 -15.68
CA ASN A 2 -6.82 -16.36 -17.10
C ASN A 2 -5.58 -16.89 -17.84
N SER A 3 -4.72 -17.67 -17.19
CA SER A 3 -3.48 -18.22 -17.77
C SER A 3 -3.76 -19.09 -19.01
N ASP A 4 -4.85 -19.85 -18.98
CA ASP A 4 -5.21 -20.81 -20.03
C ASP A 4 -5.64 -20.14 -21.33
N GLN A 5 -5.79 -18.80 -21.32
CA GLN A 5 -6.17 -17.98 -22.46
C GLN A 5 -4.97 -17.23 -23.06
N LEU A 6 -3.77 -17.40 -22.49
CA LEU A 6 -2.55 -16.73 -22.95
C LEU A 6 -1.82 -17.60 -23.98
N THR A 7 -1.48 -17.01 -25.11
CA THR A 7 -0.62 -17.61 -26.13
C THR A 7 0.62 -16.75 -26.32
N ASP A 8 1.58 -17.20 -27.13
CA ASP A 8 2.77 -16.40 -27.43
C ASP A 8 2.39 -15.14 -28.25
N GLU A 9 1.30 -15.19 -29.02
CA GLU A 9 0.74 -14.05 -29.76
C GLU A 9 -0.14 -13.13 -28.90
N GLN A 10 -0.72 -13.65 -27.82
CA GLN A 10 -1.49 -12.90 -26.83
C GLN A 10 -0.95 -13.17 -25.42
N PRO A 11 0.25 -12.65 -25.11
CA PRO A 11 0.95 -12.98 -23.87
C PRO A 11 0.33 -12.32 -22.64
N VAL A 12 -0.67 -11.45 -22.80
CA VAL A 12 -1.23 -10.68 -21.69
C VAL A 12 -2.74 -10.65 -21.72
N LYS A 13 -3.34 -10.85 -20.54
CA LYS A 13 -4.77 -10.67 -20.30
C LYS A 13 -5.03 -10.18 -18.88
N SER A 14 -5.59 -8.98 -18.78
CA SER A 14 -5.86 -8.30 -17.50
C SER A 14 -4.60 -8.25 -16.62
N HIS A 15 -4.63 -8.83 -15.43
CA HIS A 15 -3.51 -8.92 -14.49
C HIS A 15 -2.47 -9.99 -14.80
N VAL A 16 -2.63 -10.80 -15.85
CA VAL A 16 -1.79 -11.98 -16.09
C VAL A 16 -0.90 -11.75 -17.31
N VAL A 17 0.39 -12.02 -17.14
CA VAL A 17 1.43 -11.94 -18.18
C VAL A 17 2.09 -13.31 -18.31
N ARG A 18 2.21 -13.78 -19.56
CA ARG A 18 2.98 -14.95 -19.97
C ARG A 18 4.26 -14.49 -20.64
N LEU A 19 5.39 -14.86 -20.05
CA LEU A 19 6.72 -14.58 -20.57
C LEU A 19 7.10 -15.58 -21.67
N PRO A 20 8.12 -15.28 -22.50
CA PRO A 20 8.50 -16.13 -23.64
C PRO A 20 8.90 -17.57 -23.28
N ASP A 21 9.35 -17.81 -22.05
CA ASP A 21 9.68 -19.14 -21.53
C ASP A 21 8.46 -19.91 -21.00
N GLY A 22 7.26 -19.32 -21.11
CA GLY A 22 6.00 -19.86 -20.58
C GLY A 22 5.73 -19.49 -19.12
N THR A 23 6.65 -18.80 -18.44
CA THR A 23 6.45 -18.36 -17.06
C THR A 23 5.25 -17.42 -16.96
N ILE A 24 4.40 -17.64 -15.94
CA ILE A 24 3.23 -16.80 -15.67
C ILE A 24 3.50 -15.95 -14.43
N LEU A 25 3.41 -14.63 -14.60
CA LEU A 25 3.48 -13.64 -13.52
C LEU A 25 2.33 -12.65 -13.65
N ASN A 26 2.23 -11.74 -12.67
CA ASN A 26 1.13 -10.81 -12.57
C ASN A 26 1.57 -9.35 -12.62
N ARG A 27 0.66 -8.50 -13.09
CA ARG A 27 0.77 -7.04 -13.14
C ARG A 27 -0.46 -6.37 -12.53
N TYR A 28 -0.32 -5.11 -12.13
CA TYR A 28 -1.47 -4.25 -11.87
C TYR A 28 -2.15 -3.86 -13.20
N TRP A 29 -3.47 -3.75 -13.18
CA TRP A 29 -4.30 -3.51 -14.36
C TRP A 29 -5.73 -3.07 -13.99
N ASP A 30 -6.23 -2.05 -14.65
CA ASP A 30 -7.65 -1.65 -14.56
C ASP A 30 -8.36 -1.90 -15.91
N PRO A 31 -9.61 -2.41 -15.93
CA PRO A 31 -10.39 -2.58 -17.15
C PRO A 31 -10.79 -1.27 -17.84
N LEU A 32 -10.84 -0.15 -17.10
CA LEU A 32 -11.22 1.15 -17.60
C LEU A 32 -10.01 1.85 -18.26
N THR A 33 -10.30 2.55 -19.35
CA THR A 33 -9.33 3.35 -20.11
C THR A 33 -9.76 4.81 -20.19
N THR A 34 -10.42 5.29 -19.14
CA THR A 34 -10.99 6.64 -19.00
C THR A 34 -10.35 7.38 -17.83
N PRO A 35 -10.38 8.71 -17.77
CA PRO A 35 -9.85 9.44 -16.63
C PRO A 35 -10.55 9.05 -15.35
N ARG A 36 -9.84 9.17 -14.23
CA ARG A 36 -10.37 8.97 -12.90
C ARG A 36 -11.20 10.20 -12.48
N PRO A 37 -12.47 10.04 -12.06
CA PRO A 37 -13.31 11.18 -11.68
C PRO A 37 -12.68 12.08 -10.60
N GLU A 38 -11.96 11.48 -9.65
CA GLU A 38 -11.32 12.17 -8.53
C GLU A 38 -10.02 12.92 -8.90
N SER A 39 -9.49 12.71 -10.11
CA SER A 39 -8.25 13.35 -10.59
C SER A 39 -8.36 13.85 -12.04
N TYR A 40 -9.58 14.12 -12.50
CA TYR A 40 -9.85 14.44 -13.91
C TYR A 40 -9.04 15.65 -14.42
N PRO A 41 -8.98 16.80 -13.71
CA PRO A 41 -8.23 17.97 -14.18
C PRO A 41 -6.74 17.70 -14.36
N GLU A 42 -6.13 16.98 -13.42
CA GLU A 42 -4.71 16.64 -13.40
C GLU A 42 -4.36 15.67 -14.54
N GLU A 43 -5.17 14.63 -14.72
CA GLU A 43 -4.93 13.62 -15.75
C GLU A 43 -5.11 14.19 -17.17
N GLU A 44 -6.08 15.08 -17.38
CA GLU A 44 -6.27 15.72 -18.69
C GLU A 44 -5.08 16.63 -19.07
N GLY A 45 -4.48 17.30 -18.08
CA GLY A 45 -3.27 18.09 -18.28
C GLY A 45 -2.03 17.25 -18.66
N LEU A 46 -1.92 16.04 -18.10
CA LEU A 46 -0.82 15.11 -18.38
C LEU A 46 -1.03 14.32 -19.68
N ARG A 47 -2.28 13.99 -20.03
CA ARG A 47 -2.64 13.23 -21.23
C ARG A 47 -2.02 13.81 -22.50
N GLN A 48 -2.08 15.14 -22.66
CA GLN A 48 -1.55 15.81 -23.85
C GLN A 48 -0.03 15.62 -23.98
N LYS A 49 0.70 15.64 -22.87
CA LYS A 49 2.15 15.36 -22.85
C LYS A 49 2.45 13.91 -23.18
N ALA A 50 1.65 12.98 -22.65
CA ALA A 50 1.79 11.55 -22.93
C ALA A 50 1.58 11.24 -24.43
N GLN A 51 0.60 11.89 -25.07
CA GLN A 51 0.36 11.76 -26.51
C GLN A 51 1.56 12.24 -27.35
N HIS A 52 2.20 13.35 -26.97
CA HIS A 52 3.41 13.81 -27.65
C HIS A 52 4.58 12.83 -27.55
N ASN A 53 4.59 11.96 -26.54
CA ASN A 53 5.57 10.89 -26.39
C ASN A 53 5.12 9.54 -27.01
N GLY A 54 4.02 9.54 -27.77
CA GLY A 54 3.54 8.34 -28.46
C GLY A 54 2.72 7.37 -27.60
N ILE A 55 2.27 7.77 -26.41
CA ILE A 55 1.37 6.98 -25.58
C ILE A 55 -0.07 7.32 -25.96
N SER A 56 -0.88 6.31 -26.33
CA SER A 56 -2.30 6.53 -26.65
C SER A 56 -3.08 6.98 -25.42
N THR A 57 -4.18 7.71 -25.63
CA THR A 57 -5.04 8.17 -24.54
C THR A 57 -5.53 7.01 -23.67
N GLU A 58 -5.93 5.91 -24.30
CA GLU A 58 -6.45 4.72 -23.62
C GLU A 58 -5.37 4.07 -22.76
N LYS A 59 -4.15 3.94 -23.30
CA LYS A 59 -3.00 3.39 -22.55
C LYS A 59 -2.60 4.31 -21.40
N PHE A 60 -2.56 5.62 -21.61
CA PHE A 60 -2.24 6.59 -20.56
C PHE A 60 -3.17 6.42 -19.35
N TYR A 61 -4.49 6.41 -19.59
CA TYR A 61 -5.46 6.22 -18.51
C TYR A 61 -5.38 4.83 -17.86
N GLN A 62 -5.17 3.79 -18.66
CA GLN A 62 -5.03 2.44 -18.13
C GLN A 62 -3.77 2.29 -17.26
N HIS A 63 -2.65 2.88 -17.68
CA HIS A 63 -1.43 2.91 -16.87
C HIS A 63 -1.65 3.68 -15.58
N ASN A 64 -2.30 4.85 -15.61
CA ASN A 64 -2.56 5.62 -14.40
C ASN A 64 -3.43 4.85 -13.39
N ARG A 65 -4.51 4.23 -13.87
CA ARG A 65 -5.38 3.42 -13.02
C ARG A 65 -4.67 2.21 -12.44
N ALA A 66 -3.81 1.55 -13.21
CA ALA A 66 -2.98 0.45 -12.72
C ALA A 66 -2.00 0.90 -11.63
N VAL A 67 -1.47 2.14 -11.71
CA VAL A 67 -0.66 2.70 -10.62
C VAL A 67 -1.50 2.92 -9.36
N CYS A 68 -2.74 3.39 -9.47
CA CYS A 68 -3.62 3.54 -8.31
C CYS A 68 -3.98 2.18 -7.70
N GLU A 69 -4.23 1.15 -8.52
CA GLU A 69 -4.41 -0.22 -8.03
C GLU A 69 -3.18 -0.73 -7.27
N SER A 70 -1.97 -0.33 -7.67
CA SER A 70 -0.75 -0.71 -6.97
C SER A 70 -0.63 -0.08 -5.58
N GLY A 71 -1.35 1.01 -5.32
CA GLY A 71 -1.19 1.85 -4.13
C GLY A 71 0.11 2.65 -4.12
N TRP A 72 0.74 2.89 -5.28
CA TRP A 72 1.98 3.69 -5.42
C TRP A 72 1.78 4.84 -6.42
N ASP A 73 0.68 5.59 -6.28
CA ASP A 73 0.22 6.66 -7.17
C ASP A 73 0.70 8.07 -6.75
N PHE A 74 1.77 8.63 -7.30
CA PHE A 74 2.63 8.12 -8.36
C PHE A 74 4.07 7.99 -7.88
N SER A 75 4.90 7.34 -8.71
CA SER A 75 6.29 7.03 -8.43
C SER A 75 7.09 6.87 -9.72
N SER A 76 8.37 7.22 -9.67
CA SER A 76 9.40 6.90 -10.67
C SER A 76 9.46 5.41 -11.00
N ARG A 77 9.02 4.56 -10.07
CA ARG A 77 8.87 3.11 -10.22
C ARG A 77 8.19 2.69 -11.53
N TRP A 78 7.23 3.49 -11.98
CA TRP A 78 6.37 3.16 -13.12
C TRP A 78 6.79 3.86 -14.42
N LEU A 79 7.87 4.64 -14.41
CA LEU A 79 8.24 5.54 -15.49
C LEU A 79 9.34 4.93 -16.37
N ILE A 80 9.24 5.13 -17.68
CA ILE A 80 10.33 4.78 -18.62
C ILE A 80 11.52 5.74 -18.39
N ASP A 81 11.21 7.01 -18.21
CA ASP A 81 12.14 8.07 -17.83
C ASP A 81 11.74 8.56 -16.44
N THR A 82 12.57 8.29 -15.44
CA THR A 82 12.28 8.58 -14.02
C THR A 82 12.03 10.06 -13.74
N LYS A 83 12.31 10.97 -14.68
CA LYS A 83 12.06 12.41 -14.54
C LYS A 83 10.81 12.90 -15.25
N ARG A 84 10.08 12.01 -15.94
CA ARG A 84 8.93 12.37 -16.79
C ARG A 84 7.71 11.51 -16.47
N VAL A 85 6.82 12.04 -15.64
CA VAL A 85 5.60 11.36 -15.14
C VAL A 85 4.71 10.87 -16.27
N GLU A 86 4.65 11.61 -17.38
CA GLU A 86 3.86 11.22 -18.54
C GLU A 86 4.38 9.97 -19.28
N THR A 87 5.55 9.45 -18.89
CA THR A 87 6.14 8.20 -19.41
C THR A 87 5.74 6.96 -18.60
N ASN A 88 4.69 7.07 -17.78
CA ASN A 88 4.10 5.95 -17.06
C ASN A 88 3.76 4.78 -18.00
N HIS A 89 4.18 3.58 -17.62
CA HIS A 89 3.90 2.34 -18.33
C HIS A 89 3.59 1.18 -17.36
N ALA A 90 2.90 1.44 -16.25
CA ALA A 90 2.70 0.46 -15.18
C ALA A 90 2.14 -0.91 -15.61
N THR A 91 1.29 -0.96 -16.64
CA THR A 91 0.78 -2.26 -17.14
C THR A 91 1.81 -3.03 -17.96
N ASP A 92 2.89 -2.41 -18.39
CA ASP A 92 4.01 -3.08 -19.06
C ASP A 92 5.06 -3.59 -18.04
N ILE A 93 4.82 -3.39 -16.74
CA ILE A 93 5.70 -3.81 -15.64
C ILE A 93 5.08 -4.99 -14.90
N ILE A 94 5.91 -6.00 -14.61
CA ILE A 94 5.65 -7.08 -13.67
C ILE A 94 6.25 -6.64 -12.32
N PRO A 95 5.42 -6.32 -11.31
CA PRO A 95 5.90 -5.79 -10.04
C PRO A 95 6.37 -6.90 -9.09
N VAL A 96 7.52 -6.71 -8.44
CA VAL A 96 8.07 -7.71 -7.50
C VAL A 96 7.18 -7.89 -6.27
N ASP A 97 6.61 -6.80 -5.75
CA ASP A 97 5.73 -6.80 -4.58
C ASP A 97 4.44 -7.59 -4.81
N LEU A 98 3.73 -7.33 -5.92
CA LEU A 98 2.52 -8.06 -6.29
C LEU A 98 2.78 -9.56 -6.38
N ASN A 99 3.87 -9.96 -7.03
CA ASN A 99 4.19 -11.38 -7.20
C ASN A 99 4.62 -12.03 -5.87
N CYS A 100 5.25 -11.29 -4.96
CA CYS A 100 5.47 -11.77 -3.59
C CYS A 100 4.17 -11.95 -2.80
N LEU A 101 3.22 -11.01 -2.92
CA LEU A 101 1.90 -11.10 -2.29
C LEU A 101 1.11 -12.31 -2.80
N LEU A 102 1.14 -12.55 -4.11
CA LEU A 102 0.50 -13.71 -4.73
C LEU A 102 1.15 -15.03 -4.33
N TYR A 103 2.47 -15.07 -4.18
CA TYR A 103 3.16 -16.24 -3.63
C TYR A 103 2.66 -16.56 -2.21
N SER A 104 2.48 -15.53 -1.37
CA SER A 104 1.92 -15.71 -0.03
C SER A 104 0.47 -16.20 -0.08
N LEU A 105 -0.34 -15.66 -0.99
CA LEU A 105 -1.72 -16.08 -1.18
C LEU A 105 -1.82 -17.54 -1.64
N GLU A 106 -0.98 -17.97 -2.57
CA GLU A 106 -0.92 -19.36 -3.05
C GLU A 106 -0.57 -20.33 -1.91
N ASN A 107 0.43 -19.99 -1.08
CA ASN A 107 0.75 -20.79 0.11
C ASN A 107 -0.39 -20.83 1.14
N LEU A 108 -1.10 -19.72 1.35
CA LEU A 108 -2.25 -19.66 2.24
C LEU A 108 -3.39 -20.55 1.74
N LEU A 109 -3.66 -20.52 0.43
CA LEU A 109 -4.66 -21.38 -0.21
C LEU A 109 -4.26 -22.86 -0.10
N ALA A 110 -2.99 -23.19 -0.38
CA ALA A 110 -2.47 -24.55 -0.24
C ALA A 110 -2.70 -25.11 1.17
N SER A 111 -2.33 -24.35 2.20
CA SER A 111 -2.53 -24.72 3.62
C SER A 111 -4.01 -24.86 3.98
N THR A 112 -4.85 -23.93 3.50
CA THR A 112 -6.28 -23.92 3.79
C THR A 112 -6.99 -25.13 3.16
N TYR A 113 -6.66 -25.50 1.92
CA TYR A 113 -7.20 -26.70 1.27
C TYR A 113 -6.73 -27.98 1.95
N SER A 114 -5.46 -28.05 2.37
CA SER A 114 -4.93 -29.17 3.16
C SER A 114 -5.72 -29.36 4.45
N GLN A 115 -5.98 -28.29 5.20
CA GLN A 115 -6.76 -28.35 6.45
C GLN A 115 -8.21 -28.81 6.24
N LYS A 116 -8.78 -28.53 5.06
CA LYS A 116 -10.11 -29.01 4.65
C LYS A 116 -10.12 -30.44 4.09
N GLY A 117 -8.96 -31.08 3.95
CA GLY A 117 -8.82 -32.41 3.36
C GLY A 117 -8.92 -32.44 1.82
N ASP A 118 -8.93 -31.29 1.15
CA ASP A 118 -8.85 -31.20 -0.32
C ASP A 118 -7.38 -31.19 -0.77
N TRP A 119 -6.77 -32.36 -0.73
CA TRP A 119 -5.37 -32.56 -1.11
C TRP A 119 -5.07 -32.23 -2.57
N LYS A 120 -6.06 -32.34 -3.46
CA LYS A 120 -5.89 -32.04 -4.89
C LYS A 120 -5.71 -30.55 -5.10
N SER A 121 -6.58 -29.72 -4.51
CA SER A 121 -6.44 -28.27 -4.59
C SER A 121 -5.22 -27.77 -3.83
N SER A 122 -4.92 -28.38 -2.67
CA SER A 122 -3.72 -28.06 -1.89
C SER A 122 -2.45 -28.21 -2.74
N LYS A 123 -2.23 -29.41 -3.31
CA LYS A 123 -1.07 -29.69 -4.17
C LYS A 123 -0.99 -28.75 -5.38
N LYS A 124 -2.13 -28.42 -6.00
CA LYS A 124 -2.19 -27.46 -7.11
C LYS A 124 -1.62 -26.09 -6.69
N PHE A 125 -1.99 -25.58 -5.51
CA PHE A 125 -1.52 -24.28 -5.05
C PHE A 125 -0.06 -24.32 -4.54
N GLU A 126 0.41 -25.45 -4.02
CA GLU A 126 1.84 -25.65 -3.74
C GLU A 126 2.69 -25.57 -5.01
N GLU A 127 2.26 -26.23 -6.10
CA GLU A 127 2.93 -26.17 -7.39
C GLU A 127 2.94 -24.74 -7.96
N LEU A 128 1.82 -24.01 -7.83
CA LEU A 128 1.75 -22.60 -8.25
C LEU A 128 2.70 -21.71 -7.45
N ALA A 129 2.73 -21.86 -6.11
CA ALA A 129 3.62 -21.10 -5.24
C ALA A 129 5.10 -21.37 -5.56
N GLU A 130 5.48 -22.63 -5.78
CA GLU A 130 6.86 -22.98 -6.12
C GLU A 130 7.26 -22.43 -7.50
N ASN A 131 6.37 -22.51 -8.50
CA ASN A 131 6.60 -21.89 -9.81
C ASN A 131 6.80 -20.37 -9.69
N ARG A 132 5.97 -19.69 -8.88
CA ARG A 132 6.08 -18.24 -8.67
C ARG A 132 7.36 -17.86 -7.93
N LYS A 133 7.75 -18.61 -6.92
CA LYS A 133 9.02 -18.41 -6.21
C LYS A 133 10.21 -18.49 -7.18
N ASN A 134 10.24 -19.51 -8.04
CA ASN A 134 11.29 -19.66 -9.05
C ASN A 134 11.26 -18.51 -10.07
N ALA A 135 10.07 -18.09 -10.50
CA ALA A 135 9.92 -16.93 -11.38
C ALA A 135 10.40 -15.62 -10.73
N ILE A 136 10.12 -15.39 -9.44
CA ILE A 136 10.60 -14.21 -8.72
C ILE A 136 12.14 -14.19 -8.68
N GLN A 137 12.76 -15.34 -8.42
CA GLN A 137 14.21 -15.47 -8.44
C GLN A 137 14.82 -15.17 -9.82
N ASN A 138 14.17 -15.63 -10.89
CA ASN A 138 14.70 -15.50 -12.25
C ASN A 138 14.50 -14.11 -12.86
N PHE A 139 13.35 -13.46 -12.62
CA PHE A 139 12.97 -12.23 -13.32
C PHE A 139 13.14 -10.95 -12.50
N HIS A 140 13.10 -11.04 -11.17
CA HIS A 140 13.22 -9.86 -10.32
C HIS A 140 14.62 -9.65 -9.77
N TRP A 141 15.43 -10.69 -9.59
CA TRP A 141 16.80 -10.49 -9.12
C TRP A 141 17.68 -9.91 -10.22
N ASN A 142 18.23 -8.70 -10.00
CA ASN A 142 19.14 -8.07 -10.93
C ASN A 142 20.60 -8.24 -10.45
N ASN A 143 21.42 -8.95 -11.23
CA ASN A 143 22.81 -9.22 -10.88
C ASN A 143 23.74 -8.00 -10.99
N GLU A 144 23.39 -6.98 -11.76
CA GLU A 144 24.21 -5.77 -11.88
C GLU A 144 24.00 -4.85 -10.68
N THR A 145 22.74 -4.65 -10.28
CA THR A 145 22.39 -3.83 -9.13
C THR A 145 22.41 -4.59 -7.81
N GLN A 146 22.51 -5.92 -7.82
CA GLN A 146 22.47 -6.78 -6.63
C GLN A 146 21.23 -6.52 -5.77
N PHE A 147 20.08 -6.35 -6.43
CA PHE A 147 18.82 -5.98 -5.79
C PHE A 147 17.62 -6.59 -6.54
N PHE A 148 16.50 -6.81 -5.85
CA PHE A 148 15.26 -7.19 -6.52
C PHE A 148 14.59 -5.96 -7.15
N MET A 149 14.25 -6.06 -8.43
CA MET A 149 13.67 -4.98 -9.23
C MET A 149 12.41 -5.45 -9.92
N ASP A 150 11.53 -4.52 -10.27
CA ASP A 150 10.42 -4.83 -11.15
C ASP A 150 10.94 -5.17 -12.56
N TYR A 151 10.17 -5.96 -13.30
CA TYR A 151 10.56 -6.43 -14.63
C TYR A 151 9.66 -5.82 -15.70
N ASP A 152 10.25 -5.06 -16.62
CA ASP A 152 9.55 -4.58 -17.82
C ASP A 152 9.55 -5.69 -18.87
N TRP A 153 8.42 -6.38 -19.00
CA TRP A 153 8.28 -7.54 -19.88
C TRP A 153 8.24 -7.14 -21.37
N THR A 154 7.90 -5.88 -21.67
CA THR A 154 7.89 -5.37 -23.05
C THR A 154 9.29 -5.02 -23.55
N ARG A 155 10.18 -4.60 -22.64
CA ARG A 155 11.59 -4.24 -22.93
C ARG A 155 12.58 -5.31 -22.51
N ASN A 156 12.11 -6.41 -21.92
CA ASN A 156 12.90 -7.56 -21.48
C ASN A 156 14.09 -7.17 -20.59
N ARG A 157 13.82 -6.31 -19.58
CA ARG A 157 14.84 -5.79 -18.66
C ARG A 157 14.21 -5.32 -17.35
N SER A 158 15.02 -5.16 -16.29
CA SER A 158 14.58 -4.50 -15.07
C SER A 158 14.18 -3.04 -15.33
N THR A 159 13.22 -2.53 -14.54
CA THR A 159 12.88 -1.10 -14.53
C THR A 159 14.07 -0.24 -14.08
N PRO A 160 14.14 1.05 -14.45
CA PRO A 160 15.31 1.89 -14.13
C PRO A 160 15.38 2.29 -12.65
N ALA A 161 14.24 2.41 -11.96
CA ALA A 161 14.19 2.87 -10.57
C ALA A 161 14.43 1.73 -9.58
N ILE A 162 15.38 1.92 -8.66
CA ILE A 162 15.57 1.03 -7.49
C ILE A 162 14.64 1.51 -6.38
N THR A 163 13.72 0.64 -5.93
CA THR A 163 12.63 0.99 -5.00
C THR A 163 12.55 0.05 -3.81
N LEU A 164 11.88 0.47 -2.73
CA LEU A 164 11.72 -0.36 -1.54
C LEU A 164 10.84 -1.60 -1.76
N ALA A 165 10.18 -1.72 -2.93
CA ALA A 165 9.48 -2.94 -3.32
C ALA A 165 10.44 -4.14 -3.41
N GLY A 166 11.72 -3.93 -3.73
CA GLY A 166 12.74 -4.97 -3.75
C GLY A 166 13.04 -5.63 -2.39
N VAL A 167 12.41 -5.16 -1.31
CA VAL A 167 12.51 -5.75 0.03
C VAL A 167 11.40 -6.79 0.29
N TYR A 168 10.33 -6.82 -0.52
CA TYR A 168 9.25 -7.81 -0.37
C TYR A 168 9.74 -9.26 -0.36
N PRO A 169 10.73 -9.67 -1.19
CA PRO A 169 11.30 -11.02 -1.13
C PRO A 169 11.92 -11.38 0.23
N LEU A 170 12.42 -10.41 1.02
CA LEU A 170 12.88 -10.69 2.38
C LEU A 170 11.70 -10.92 3.32
N PHE A 171 10.64 -10.11 3.21
CA PHE A 171 9.44 -10.25 4.03
C PHE A 171 8.81 -11.64 3.88
N PHE A 172 8.73 -12.15 2.64
CA PHE A 172 8.16 -13.46 2.34
C PHE A 172 9.18 -14.62 2.37
N LYS A 173 10.41 -14.37 2.85
CA LYS A 173 11.48 -15.39 2.97
C LYS A 173 11.82 -16.09 1.65
N LEU A 174 11.76 -15.34 0.55
CA LEU A 174 12.05 -15.80 -0.80
C LEU A 174 13.53 -15.63 -1.18
N ALA A 175 14.19 -14.62 -0.63
CA ALA A 175 15.60 -14.33 -0.93
C ALA A 175 16.56 -15.39 -0.35
N THR A 176 17.70 -15.59 -1.00
CA THR A 176 18.82 -16.32 -0.38
C THR A 176 19.50 -15.46 0.68
N LEU A 177 20.33 -16.07 1.54
CA LEU A 177 21.10 -15.33 2.55
C LEU A 177 22.05 -14.30 1.91
N GLU A 178 22.64 -14.64 0.75
CA GLU A 178 23.52 -13.76 -0.01
C GLU A 178 22.75 -12.55 -0.59
N GLN A 179 21.61 -12.81 -1.25
CA GLN A 179 20.74 -11.75 -1.76
C GLN A 179 20.28 -10.82 -0.64
N ALA A 180 19.90 -11.38 0.51
CA ALA A 180 19.47 -10.60 1.66
C ALA A 180 20.61 -9.74 2.23
N ALA A 181 21.85 -10.22 2.22
CA ALA A 181 23.02 -9.44 2.63
C ALA A 181 23.30 -8.26 1.67
N HIS A 182 23.15 -8.46 0.36
CA HIS A 182 23.23 -7.37 -0.61
C HIS A 182 22.13 -6.32 -0.39
N ILE A 183 20.89 -6.77 -0.20
CA ILE A 183 19.75 -5.87 0.07
C ILE A 183 19.95 -5.09 1.36
N HIS A 184 20.40 -5.74 2.44
CA HIS A 184 20.78 -5.08 3.68
C HIS A 184 21.78 -3.94 3.43
N GLU A 185 22.81 -4.19 2.62
CA GLU A 185 23.83 -3.18 2.33
C GLU A 185 23.29 -2.03 1.46
N HIS A 186 22.42 -2.31 0.50
CA HIS A 186 21.70 -1.29 -0.27
C HIS A 186 20.85 -0.40 0.64
N LEU A 187 20.08 -1.02 1.54
CA LEU A 187 19.21 -0.32 2.47
C LEU A 187 20.02 0.61 3.37
N ARG A 188 21.09 0.09 3.99
CA ARG A 188 21.97 0.84 4.89
C ARG A 188 22.66 2.02 4.20
N LYS A 189 23.15 1.84 2.97
CA LYS A 189 23.94 2.86 2.25
C LYS A 189 23.09 3.91 1.55
N SER A 190 21.95 3.51 0.97
CA SER A 190 21.25 4.34 -0.02
C SER A 190 19.84 4.72 0.43
N PHE A 191 19.12 3.80 1.06
CA PHE A 191 17.72 4.04 1.43
C PHE A 191 17.56 4.63 2.84
N LEU A 192 18.41 4.24 3.79
CA LEU A 192 18.31 4.71 5.16
C LEU A 192 18.72 6.18 5.23
N GLN A 193 17.78 7.00 5.67
CA GLN A 193 17.98 8.41 5.98
C GLN A 193 17.65 8.65 7.47
N SER A 194 17.82 9.89 7.93
CA SER A 194 17.50 10.25 9.32
C SER A 194 16.05 9.93 9.71
N GLY A 195 15.12 9.99 8.74
CA GLY A 195 13.69 9.69 8.88
C GLY A 195 13.28 8.25 8.53
N GLY A 196 14.21 7.29 8.51
CA GLY A 196 13.93 5.90 8.10
C GLY A 196 14.22 5.66 6.62
N LEU A 197 13.63 4.61 6.05
CA LEU A 197 13.87 4.22 4.66
C LEU A 197 13.02 5.06 3.70
N VAL A 198 13.66 5.69 2.72
CA VAL A 198 12.96 6.35 1.61
C VAL A 198 12.33 5.32 0.67
N THR A 199 11.34 5.74 -0.11
CA THR A 199 10.55 4.87 -0.99
C THR A 199 11.32 4.45 -2.23
N THR A 200 12.05 5.39 -2.83
CA THR A 200 12.95 5.18 -3.98
C THR A 200 14.21 6.03 -3.80
N LEU A 201 15.17 5.88 -4.70
CA LEU A 201 16.37 6.74 -4.77
C LEU A 201 16.18 7.93 -5.71
N GLU A 202 15.01 8.06 -6.34
CA GLU A 202 14.73 9.07 -7.36
C GLU A 202 14.07 10.31 -6.77
N ARG A 203 14.58 11.48 -7.16
CA ARG A 203 14.01 12.77 -6.79
C ARG A 203 13.15 13.29 -7.94
N THR A 204 11.84 13.15 -7.80
CA THR A 204 10.85 13.48 -8.85
C THR A 204 9.85 14.54 -8.38
N GLY A 205 9.59 14.60 -7.07
CA GLY A 205 8.50 15.37 -6.49
C GLY A 205 7.21 14.56 -6.30
N GLU A 206 7.18 13.30 -6.75
CA GLU A 206 6.05 12.39 -6.56
C GLU A 206 5.98 11.83 -5.13
N GLN A 207 4.77 11.46 -4.68
CA GLN A 207 4.55 11.08 -3.29
C GLN A 207 5.24 9.75 -2.90
N TRP A 208 5.35 8.80 -3.83
CA TRP A 208 6.02 7.50 -3.63
C TRP A 208 7.45 7.49 -4.17
N ASP A 209 8.19 8.59 -3.98
CA ASP A 209 9.60 8.75 -4.34
C ASP A 209 10.43 9.40 -3.22
N TRP A 210 11.75 9.50 -3.38
CA TRP A 210 12.58 10.29 -2.47
C TRP A 210 12.06 11.74 -2.41
N PRO A 211 11.95 12.37 -1.22
CA PRO A 211 12.48 11.95 0.09
C PRO A 211 11.48 11.15 0.95
N ASN A 212 10.32 10.82 0.43
CA ASN A 212 9.23 10.29 1.23
C ASN A 212 9.48 8.83 1.60
N GLY A 213 8.99 8.43 2.76
CA GLY A 213 8.99 7.05 3.21
C GLY A 213 7.66 6.69 3.83
N TRP A 214 7.07 5.58 3.42
CA TRP A 214 5.73 5.16 3.85
C TRP A 214 5.76 4.08 4.93
N ALA A 215 4.89 4.18 5.93
CA ALA A 215 4.75 3.22 7.03
C ALA A 215 4.69 1.74 6.57
N PRO A 216 3.82 1.33 5.62
CA PRO A 216 3.77 -0.05 5.16
C PRO A 216 5.13 -0.56 4.67
N LEU A 217 5.88 0.27 3.94
CA LEU A 217 7.18 -0.13 3.40
C LEU A 217 8.26 -0.28 4.49
N GLN A 218 8.16 0.47 5.59
CA GLN A 218 9.07 0.27 6.72
C GLN A 218 8.79 -1.04 7.43
N TRP A 219 7.53 -1.39 7.58
CA TRP A 219 7.14 -2.65 8.20
C TRP A 219 7.62 -3.84 7.37
N ILE A 220 7.40 -3.79 6.05
CA ILE A 220 7.92 -4.78 5.11
C ILE A 220 9.45 -4.91 5.26
N ALA A 221 10.16 -3.78 5.33
CA ALA A 221 11.62 -3.80 5.49
C ALA A 221 12.07 -4.31 6.86
N TYR A 222 11.44 -3.88 7.95
CA TYR A 222 11.75 -4.33 9.30
C TYR A 222 11.59 -5.84 9.46
N GLN A 223 10.42 -6.38 9.10
CA GLN A 223 10.18 -7.81 9.20
C GLN A 223 11.04 -8.60 8.21
N GLY A 224 11.23 -8.08 6.99
CA GLY A 224 12.14 -8.66 6.02
C GLY A 224 13.57 -8.77 6.56
N LEU A 225 14.11 -7.70 7.13
CA LEU A 225 15.44 -7.71 7.73
C LEU A 225 15.53 -8.66 8.93
N LYS A 226 14.50 -8.71 9.79
CA LYS A 226 14.43 -9.63 10.93
C LYS A 226 14.39 -11.10 10.52
N ASN A 227 13.66 -11.43 9.44
CA ASN A 227 13.61 -12.79 8.91
C ASN A 227 14.99 -13.35 8.54
N TYR A 228 15.97 -12.47 8.29
CA TYR A 228 17.35 -12.80 7.89
C TYR A 228 18.39 -12.45 8.97
N GLY A 229 17.96 -12.05 10.17
CA GLY A 229 18.84 -11.78 11.31
C GLY A 229 19.49 -10.40 11.33
N PHE A 230 19.09 -9.48 10.44
CA PHE A 230 19.64 -8.11 10.37
C PHE A 230 18.95 -7.16 11.37
N ASN A 231 19.03 -7.49 12.66
CA ASN A 231 18.25 -6.84 13.72
C ASN A 231 18.60 -5.35 13.94
N GLU A 232 19.87 -4.96 13.75
CA GLU A 232 20.33 -3.58 13.95
C GLU A 232 19.70 -2.64 12.91
N LEU A 233 19.88 -2.93 11.62
CA LEU A 233 19.27 -2.13 10.55
C LEU A 233 17.74 -2.19 10.60
N ALA A 234 17.15 -3.32 10.99
CA ALA A 234 15.72 -3.42 11.20
C ALA A 234 15.25 -2.39 12.24
N ALA A 235 15.92 -2.34 13.41
CA ALA A 235 15.60 -1.37 14.44
C ALA A 235 15.74 0.07 13.93
N GLU A 236 16.83 0.41 13.24
CA GLU A 236 17.07 1.76 12.68
C GLU A 236 16.01 2.18 11.66
N SER A 237 15.55 1.26 10.81
CA SER A 237 14.53 1.52 9.77
C SER A 237 13.18 1.99 10.36
N ILE A 238 12.86 1.57 11.60
CA ILE A 238 11.63 1.96 12.31
C ILE A 238 11.90 3.11 13.30
N PHE A 239 13.05 3.14 13.98
CA PHE A 239 13.30 4.05 15.10
C PHE A 239 13.41 5.52 14.69
N GLY A 240 13.99 5.83 13.51
CA GLY A 240 14.07 7.21 13.02
C GLY A 240 12.69 7.85 12.77
N LYS A 241 11.69 7.02 12.43
CA LYS A 241 10.32 7.46 12.18
C LYS A 241 9.53 7.75 13.44
N PHE A 242 9.75 7.04 14.53
CA PHE A 242 9.02 7.30 15.77
C PHE A 242 9.20 8.75 16.24
N LEU A 243 10.45 9.23 16.32
CA LEU A 243 10.72 10.56 16.86
C LEU A 243 10.44 11.67 15.85
N LEU A 244 10.71 11.46 14.57
CA LEU A 244 10.48 12.48 13.54
C LEU A 244 9.02 12.58 13.12
N ILE A 245 8.25 11.49 13.09
CA ILE A 245 6.80 11.55 12.85
C ILE A 245 6.12 12.18 14.06
N ILE A 246 6.51 11.86 15.30
CA ILE A 246 5.99 12.53 16.50
C ILE A 246 6.32 14.03 16.49
N ASP A 247 7.57 14.41 16.22
CA ASP A 247 7.99 15.82 16.22
C ASP A 247 7.37 16.61 15.05
N SER A 248 7.26 16.02 13.86
CA SER A 248 6.64 16.67 12.70
C SER A 248 5.12 16.74 12.83
N ASN A 249 4.46 15.69 13.34
CA ASN A 249 3.02 15.72 13.61
C ASN A 249 2.71 16.74 14.70
N LYS A 250 3.53 16.84 15.75
CA LYS A 250 3.38 17.85 16.79
C LYS A 250 3.56 19.27 16.24
N LYS A 251 4.58 19.52 15.42
CA LYS A 251 4.78 20.82 14.75
C LYS A 251 3.66 21.16 13.77
N ALA A 252 3.16 20.18 13.02
CA ALA A 252 2.02 20.35 12.14
C ALA A 252 0.76 20.70 12.94
N ILE A 253 0.48 19.95 14.02
CA ILE A 253 -0.62 20.22 14.95
C ILE A 253 -0.49 21.62 15.54
N ASP A 254 0.68 22.01 16.05
CA ASP A 254 0.92 23.33 16.64
C ASP A 254 0.73 24.46 15.60
N TYR A 255 1.23 24.27 14.38
CA TYR A 255 1.05 25.20 13.26
C TYR A 255 -0.42 25.33 12.82
N PHE A 256 -1.15 24.22 12.75
CA PHE A 256 -2.57 24.22 12.42
C PHE A 256 -3.44 24.79 13.55
N GLU A 257 -3.08 24.57 14.82
CA GLU A 257 -3.72 25.24 15.95
C GLU A 257 -3.53 26.76 15.88
N GLU A 258 -2.34 27.23 15.47
CA GLU A 258 -2.06 28.64 15.28
C GLU A 258 -2.84 29.23 14.09
N LEU A 259 -2.87 28.53 12.94
CA LEU A 259 -3.68 28.91 11.78
C LEU A 259 -5.18 28.94 12.10
N TYR A 260 -5.68 27.97 12.86
CA TYR A 260 -7.08 27.86 13.27
C TYR A 260 -7.48 28.98 14.26
N LYS A 261 -6.61 29.27 15.24
CA LYS A 261 -6.78 30.44 16.14
C LYS A 261 -6.80 31.75 15.34
N ASN A 262 -5.95 31.85 14.31
CA ASN A 262 -5.90 33.02 13.43
C ASN A 262 -7.10 33.10 12.45
N SER A 263 -7.63 31.98 11.96
CA SER A 263 -8.80 31.95 11.07
C SER A 263 -10.10 32.25 11.81
N LEU A 264 -10.23 31.88 13.09
CA LEU A 264 -11.33 32.30 13.96
C LEU A 264 -11.37 33.83 14.17
N SER A 265 -10.23 34.51 14.00
CA SER A 265 -10.13 35.97 14.10
C SER A 265 -10.37 36.71 12.78
N ASN A 266 -10.30 36.03 11.63
CA ASN A 266 -10.47 36.62 10.31
C ASN A 266 -11.36 35.74 9.42
N ASN A 267 -12.62 36.18 9.24
CA ASN A 267 -13.63 35.56 8.38
C ASN A 267 -13.30 35.67 6.87
N ASN A 268 -12.18 35.13 6.39
CA ASN A 268 -11.94 34.98 4.95
C ASN A 268 -10.95 33.87 4.58
N ASN A 269 -11.50 32.86 3.88
CA ASN A 269 -10.98 32.11 2.73
C ASN A 269 -9.73 31.17 2.80
N ASN A 270 -10.04 29.90 2.53
CA ASN A 270 -9.57 28.99 1.47
C ASN A 270 -8.13 28.41 1.41
N ASN A 271 -8.15 27.10 1.13
CA ASN A 271 -7.24 26.27 0.32
C ASN A 271 -5.86 25.91 0.87
N ARG A 272 -5.76 24.76 1.58
CA ARG A 272 -4.65 23.80 1.43
C ARG A 272 -4.92 22.42 2.06
N LEU A 273 -5.94 21.71 1.58
CA LEU A 273 -6.40 20.41 2.09
C LEU A 273 -5.78 19.21 1.34
N LEU A 274 -4.45 19.15 1.21
CA LEU A 274 -3.78 18.08 0.44
C LEU A 274 -2.68 17.30 1.19
N ASN A 275 -2.49 17.55 2.50
CA ASN A 275 -1.56 16.77 3.34
C ASN A 275 -2.27 15.95 4.44
N GLU A 276 -3.59 15.97 4.47
CA GLU A 276 -4.41 15.40 5.56
C GLU A 276 -4.69 13.90 5.36
N TYR A 277 -4.77 13.44 4.10
CA TYR A 277 -5.01 12.03 3.76
C TYR A 277 -3.79 11.14 4.04
N GLU A 278 -2.58 11.66 3.86
CA GLU A 278 -1.33 10.94 4.10
C GLU A 278 -1.11 10.65 5.59
N THR A 279 -1.49 11.59 6.46
CA THR A 279 -1.34 11.45 7.93
C THR A 279 -2.24 10.34 8.49
N TYR A 280 -3.44 10.18 7.93
CA TYR A 280 -4.41 9.16 8.31
C TYR A 280 -3.97 7.74 7.89
N ILE A 281 -3.58 7.56 6.62
CA ILE A 281 -3.11 6.28 6.08
C ILE A 281 -1.87 5.79 6.83
N ILE A 282 -0.95 6.69 7.17
CA ILE A 282 0.27 6.34 7.90
C ILE A 282 -0.05 5.85 9.31
N THR A 283 -1.00 6.47 10.01
CA THR A 283 -1.31 6.14 11.42
C THR A 283 -2.17 4.88 11.55
N GLY A 284 -3.13 4.67 10.63
CA GLY A 284 -3.93 3.43 10.58
C GLY A 284 -3.09 2.19 10.28
N ASN A 285 -2.22 2.26 9.26
CA ASN A 285 -1.31 1.16 8.92
C ASN A 285 -0.28 0.87 10.03
N LEU A 286 0.10 1.87 10.83
CA LEU A 286 0.95 1.68 12.01
C LEU A 286 0.21 0.94 13.12
N ALA A 287 -1.06 1.27 13.38
CA ALA A 287 -1.88 0.57 14.38
C ALA A 287 -2.03 -0.92 14.04
N ASP A 288 -2.27 -1.25 12.76
CA ASP A 288 -2.36 -2.64 12.28
C ASP A 288 -1.04 -3.41 12.42
N ALA A 289 0.09 -2.74 12.12
CA ALA A 289 1.42 -3.32 12.31
C ALA A 289 1.73 -3.61 13.79
N TYR A 290 1.25 -2.78 14.73
CA TYR A 290 1.43 -3.01 16.16
C TYR A 290 0.48 -4.08 16.73
N ALA A 291 -0.74 -4.21 16.17
CA ALA A 291 -1.69 -5.27 16.51
C ALA A 291 -1.12 -6.67 16.26
N GLN A 292 -0.34 -6.83 15.18
CA GLN A 292 0.29 -8.10 14.83
C GLN A 292 1.50 -8.48 15.73
N ASN A 293 2.01 -7.55 16.55
CA ASN A 293 3.14 -7.79 17.46
C ASN A 293 2.75 -7.83 18.95
N GLY A 294 1.45 -7.76 19.27
CA GLY A 294 0.98 -7.80 20.65
C GLY A 294 1.36 -6.58 21.51
N GLN A 295 1.68 -5.44 20.89
CA GLN A 295 2.06 -4.21 21.59
C GLN A 295 0.85 -3.30 21.87
N TYR A 296 -0.15 -3.84 22.58
CA TYR A 296 -1.48 -3.26 22.74
C TYR A 296 -1.55 -1.89 23.45
N ASP A 297 -0.58 -1.56 24.30
CA ASP A 297 -0.52 -0.26 24.97
C ASP A 297 -0.15 0.89 24.02
N LEU A 298 0.69 0.61 23.02
CA LEU A 298 0.98 1.56 21.95
C LEU A 298 -0.23 1.73 21.03
N ILE A 299 -0.94 0.63 20.71
CA ILE A 299 -2.16 0.64 19.89
C ILE A 299 -3.20 1.61 20.49
N LEU A 300 -3.52 1.42 21.77
CA LEU A 300 -4.51 2.25 22.48
C LEU A 300 -4.10 3.71 22.48
N LYS A 301 -2.82 4.00 22.79
CA LYS A 301 -2.31 5.37 22.78
C LYS A 301 -2.47 6.03 21.41
N TYR A 302 -2.10 5.36 20.33
CA TYR A 302 -2.18 5.94 18.98
C TYR A 302 -3.61 6.05 18.45
N ALA A 303 -4.47 5.08 18.76
CA ALA A 303 -5.90 5.18 18.47
C ALA A 303 -6.56 6.35 19.24
N PHE A 304 -6.20 6.57 20.50
CA PHE A 304 -6.68 7.71 21.30
C PHE A 304 -6.15 9.06 20.80
N ASP A 305 -4.89 9.12 20.36
CA ASP A 305 -4.32 10.33 19.77
C ASP A 305 -4.99 10.65 18.42
N CYS A 306 -5.27 9.65 17.58
CA CYS A 306 -6.09 9.80 16.36
C CYS A 306 -7.51 10.28 16.67
N GLN A 307 -8.16 9.66 17.65
CA GLN A 307 -9.52 10.01 18.06
C GLN A 307 -9.61 11.48 18.54
N GLN A 308 -8.65 11.95 19.35
CA GLN A 308 -8.63 13.34 19.83
C GLN A 308 -8.42 14.37 18.71
N VAL A 309 -7.70 13.99 17.64
CA VAL A 309 -7.54 14.82 16.44
C VAL A 309 -8.84 14.84 15.63
N LEU A 310 -9.49 13.69 15.44
CA LEU A 310 -10.77 13.57 14.70
C LEU A 310 -11.94 14.28 15.41
N GLU A 311 -11.97 14.25 16.75
CA GLU A 311 -13.01 14.91 17.56
C GLU A 311 -12.94 16.45 17.51
N LYS A 312 -11.79 17.03 17.12
CA LYS A 312 -11.59 18.48 17.06
C LYS A 312 -11.97 19.13 15.72
N PHE A 313 -12.23 18.35 14.67
CA PHE A 313 -12.54 18.87 13.33
C PHE A 313 -13.88 18.31 12.80
N THR A 314 -14.73 19.12 12.20
CA THR A 314 -15.98 18.73 11.50
C THR A 314 -16.18 19.66 10.28
N GLU A 315 -16.81 19.32 9.15
CA GLU A 315 -17.87 18.35 8.85
C GLU A 315 -17.67 17.55 7.54
N THR A 316 -18.47 16.49 7.42
CA THR A 316 -18.80 15.66 6.23
C THR A 316 -17.86 14.50 5.91
N ILE A 317 -16.54 14.70 5.86
CA ILE A 317 -15.58 13.59 5.62
C ILE A 317 -15.37 12.74 6.90
N ASN A 318 -15.67 13.31 8.07
CA ASN A 318 -15.38 12.70 9.36
C ASN A 318 -16.45 11.71 9.85
N SER A 319 -17.69 11.76 9.39
CA SER A 319 -18.75 10.86 9.89
C SER A 319 -18.61 9.42 9.40
N VAL A 320 -18.06 9.20 8.19
CA VAL A 320 -17.75 7.85 7.68
C VAL A 320 -16.50 7.29 8.37
N SER A 321 -15.45 8.11 8.51
CA SER A 321 -14.17 7.73 9.12
C SER A 321 -14.27 7.45 10.63
N LEU A 322 -15.11 8.20 11.35
CA LEU A 322 -15.42 7.93 12.77
C LEU A 322 -16.24 6.65 12.95
N ASN A 323 -17.13 6.34 12.01
CA ASN A 323 -17.89 5.09 12.01
C ASN A 323 -16.97 3.87 11.83
N GLU A 324 -16.04 3.90 10.86
CA GLU A 324 -15.07 2.82 10.64
C GLU A 324 -14.10 2.64 11.83
N THR A 325 -13.69 3.75 12.46
CA THR A 325 -12.86 3.72 13.67
C THR A 325 -13.58 3.06 14.84
N HIS A 326 -14.84 3.43 15.09
CA HIS A 326 -15.65 2.78 16.13
C HIS A 326 -15.93 1.31 15.83
N TYR A 327 -16.12 0.94 14.56
CA TYR A 327 -16.31 -0.46 14.15
C TYR A 327 -15.05 -1.30 14.42
N THR A 328 -13.87 -0.78 14.08
CA THR A 328 -12.58 -1.42 14.39
C THR A 328 -12.37 -1.60 15.90
N LEU A 329 -12.75 -0.60 16.70
CA LEU A 329 -12.68 -0.69 18.16
C LEU A 329 -13.67 -1.73 18.73
N VAL A 330 -14.84 -1.90 18.12
CA VAL A 330 -15.79 -2.97 18.50
C VAL A 330 -15.15 -4.34 18.29
N GLU A 331 -14.52 -4.60 17.14
CA GLU A 331 -13.84 -5.88 16.89
C GLU A 331 -12.68 -6.14 17.86
N ILE A 332 -11.93 -5.09 18.20
CA ILE A 332 -10.82 -5.18 19.18
C ILE A 332 -11.34 -5.51 20.58
N TYR A 333 -12.37 -4.80 21.07
CA TYR A 333 -12.88 -5.01 22.43
C TYR A 333 -13.70 -6.30 22.57
N GLN A 334 -14.35 -6.77 21.49
CA GLN A 334 -14.96 -8.09 21.44
C GLN A 334 -13.93 -9.20 21.63
N ASN A 335 -12.79 -9.12 20.94
CA ASN A 335 -11.69 -10.08 21.09
C ASN A 335 -11.07 -10.06 22.50
N GLN A 336 -11.22 -8.96 23.25
CA GLN A 336 -10.79 -8.83 24.65
C GLN A 336 -11.85 -9.23 25.68
N SER A 337 -13.04 -9.70 25.25
CA SER A 337 -14.20 -9.96 26.12
C SER A 337 -14.63 -8.75 26.99
N ASN A 338 -14.30 -7.52 26.56
CA ASN A 338 -14.65 -6.30 27.27
C ASN A 338 -16.01 -5.77 26.78
N ASN A 339 -17.07 -6.38 27.31
CA ASN A 339 -18.45 -6.16 26.84
C ASN A 339 -18.93 -4.71 27.02
N ASN A 340 -18.47 -3.98 28.05
CA ASN A 340 -18.91 -2.61 28.29
C ASN A 340 -18.39 -1.64 27.22
N LEU A 341 -17.09 -1.69 26.90
CA LEU A 341 -16.50 -0.84 25.85
C LEU A 341 -16.93 -1.27 24.45
N THR A 342 -17.16 -2.58 24.25
CA THR A 342 -17.75 -3.11 23.02
C THR A 342 -19.12 -2.47 22.76
N ILE A 343 -20.01 -2.48 23.76
CA ILE A 343 -21.36 -1.91 23.65
C ILE A 343 -21.28 -0.39 23.44
N GLU A 344 -20.43 0.31 24.21
CA GLU A 344 -20.29 1.77 24.09
C GLU A 344 -19.84 2.21 22.68
N HIS A 345 -18.84 1.54 22.09
CA HIS A 345 -18.37 1.89 20.76
C HIS A 345 -19.35 1.44 19.65
N TYR A 346 -20.10 0.36 19.88
CA TYR A 346 -21.15 -0.07 18.97
C TYR A 346 -22.32 0.93 18.94
N GLU A 347 -22.76 1.43 20.11
CA GLU A 347 -23.81 2.47 20.20
C GLU A 347 -23.39 3.79 19.53
N LYS A 348 -22.12 4.20 19.68
CA LYS A 348 -21.56 5.37 18.99
C LYS A 348 -21.52 5.18 17.48
N SER A 349 -21.12 4.00 16.99
CA SER A 349 -21.16 3.66 15.55
C SER A 349 -22.58 3.76 14.98
N LEU A 350 -23.58 3.22 15.70
CA LEU A 350 -25.01 3.30 15.32
C LEU A 350 -25.53 4.74 15.26
N LEU A 351 -25.15 5.60 16.21
CA LEU A 351 -25.50 7.02 16.19
C LEU A 351 -24.97 7.74 14.95
N PHE A 352 -23.73 7.45 14.54
CA PHE A 352 -23.15 8.03 13.33
C PHE A 352 -23.77 7.47 12.04
N GLN A 353 -24.11 6.18 12.00
CA GLN A 353 -24.84 5.59 10.87
C GLN A 353 -26.22 6.21 10.68
N ASN A 354 -26.98 6.41 11.77
CA ASN A 354 -28.29 7.05 11.70
C ASN A 354 -28.20 8.51 11.24
N TYR A 355 -27.19 9.25 11.70
CA TYR A 355 -26.92 10.62 11.24
C TYR A 355 -26.59 10.70 9.74
N LEU A 356 -25.78 9.76 9.24
CA LEU A 356 -25.43 9.66 7.82
C LEU A 356 -26.65 9.32 6.95
N PHE A 357 -27.52 8.43 7.45
CA PHE A 357 -28.75 8.03 6.79
C PHE A 357 -29.75 9.20 6.68
N GLU A 358 -30.03 9.90 7.79
CA GLU A 358 -30.99 11.01 7.82
C GLU A 358 -30.55 12.24 7.00
N LYS A 359 -29.24 12.53 6.95
CA LYS A 359 -28.71 13.76 6.34
C LYS A 359 -28.35 13.60 4.85
N TYR A 360 -28.00 12.39 4.41
CA TYR A 360 -27.43 12.18 3.07
C TYR A 360 -28.02 11.02 2.27
N ASP A 361 -29.01 10.28 2.81
CA ASP A 361 -29.62 9.09 2.17
C ASP A 361 -28.58 8.01 1.75
N LEU A 362 -27.42 8.02 2.44
CA LEU A 362 -26.33 7.09 2.22
C LEU A 362 -26.54 5.86 3.11
N SER A 363 -27.23 4.85 2.59
CA SER A 363 -27.24 3.52 3.24
C SER A 363 -25.94 2.78 2.95
N SER A 364 -25.00 2.79 3.88
CA SER A 364 -23.92 1.80 3.89
C SER A 364 -24.53 0.47 4.34
N TYR A 365 -24.96 -0.33 3.37
CA TYR A 365 -25.41 -1.72 3.56
C TYR A 365 -24.33 -2.53 4.29
N TYR A 366 -24.51 -2.85 5.58
CA TYR A 366 -24.01 -4.07 6.26
C TYR A 366 -24.60 -4.17 7.69
N HIS A 367 -25.73 -4.89 7.84
CA HIS A 367 -26.04 -5.91 8.87
C HIS A 367 -27.54 -5.97 9.23
N LEU A 368 -28.13 -7.16 9.06
CA LEU A 368 -29.39 -7.54 9.72
C LEU A 368 -29.42 -9.03 10.11
N GLU A 369 -28.35 -9.55 10.74
CA GLU A 369 -28.36 -10.98 11.16
C GLU A 369 -27.79 -11.32 12.54
N ILE A 370 -27.61 -10.37 13.46
CA ILE A 370 -27.12 -10.70 14.83
C ILE A 370 -28.18 -10.51 15.94
N LEU A 371 -29.41 -10.07 15.64
CA LEU A 371 -30.45 -9.86 16.67
C LEU A 371 -31.65 -10.83 16.66
N ASN A 372 -31.58 -11.96 15.94
CA ASN A 372 -32.66 -12.98 15.97
C ASN A 372 -32.32 -14.28 16.72
N ASN A 373 -31.45 -14.23 17.72
CA ASN A 373 -31.33 -15.32 18.71
C ASN A 373 -31.47 -14.78 20.14
N LYS A 374 -32.71 -14.47 20.50
CA LYS A 374 -33.26 -14.67 21.86
C LYS A 374 -34.70 -15.15 21.76
#